data_AF-C5Z6N2-F1
#
_entry.id   AF-C5Z6N2-F1
#
_cell.length_a   1.000
_cell.length_b   1.000
_cell.length_c   1.000
_cell.angle_alpha   90.00
_cell.angle_beta   90.00
_cell.angle_gamma   90.00
#
_symmetry.space_group_name_H-M   'P 1'
#
loop_
_entity.id
_entity.type
_entity.pdbx_description
1 polymer ?
#
loop_
_entity_poly.entity_id
_entity_poly.type
_entity_poly.pdbx_seq_one_letter_code
_entity_poly.pdbx_strand_id
1 'polypeptide(L)'
;MAATAVAASRKKRGTAAAFLDDPFSFPAADLPLLQTKRGRCSSSIVAADLGLSFPLEFDPVEALHLIFPGEDPQVLQNYLQASGNVLDAAIRAYKDYLAERNTESASAINHVPSDNEEGDSILSESDVDLTVETIPTNCSGWAELIVKEMSSASDLTDAKNRAFKILNLLEKSAARSSPDEKSKLNKEHKIVKQMLGFLLHQNGVLKRAFLIQHNRLKEYQEMVQERSQFNQILEKYQKQIKALEEKNNALSFHLQNANQCRNTYWHRNPDVF
;
A
#
# COMPACT_ATOMS: atom_id res chain seq x y z
N MET A 1 -35.33 4.48 44.19
CA MET A 1 -35.40 3.25 45.01
C MET A 1 -36.47 2.35 44.41
N ALA A 2 -36.08 1.21 43.82
CA ALA A 2 -37.02 0.20 43.35
C ALA A 2 -36.46 -1.17 43.73
N ALA A 3 -37.36 -2.00 44.25
CA ALA A 3 -37.09 -3.10 45.15
C ALA A 3 -36.60 -4.39 44.46
N THR A 4 -35.81 -5.12 45.23
CA THR A 4 -35.44 -6.52 45.07
C THR A 4 -36.64 -7.47 45.19
N ALA A 5 -36.69 -8.50 44.35
CA ALA A 5 -37.30 -9.78 44.70
C ALA A 5 -36.63 -10.93 43.93
N VAL A 6 -36.29 -11.96 44.70
CA VAL A 6 -35.56 -13.20 44.38
C VAL A 6 -36.55 -14.36 44.29
N ALA A 7 -36.08 -15.47 43.68
CA ALA A 7 -36.53 -16.87 43.80
C ALA A 7 -37.41 -17.39 42.62
N ALA A 8 -37.29 -18.63 42.12
CA ALA A 8 -36.48 -19.77 42.51
C ALA A 8 -36.53 -20.89 41.44
N SER A 9 -35.44 -21.67 41.35
CA SER A 9 -35.41 -23.14 41.29
C SER A 9 -35.80 -23.93 40.04
N ARG A 10 -34.83 -24.66 39.46
CA ARG A 10 -34.65 -26.13 39.57
C ARG A 10 -33.48 -26.59 38.65
N LYS A 11 -32.68 -27.63 38.88
CA LYS A 11 -32.36 -28.50 40.03
C LYS A 11 -31.37 -29.59 39.54
N LYS A 12 -30.30 -29.83 40.33
CA LYS A 12 -29.58 -31.12 40.56
C LYS A 12 -28.76 -31.73 39.41
N ARG A 13 -27.61 -32.39 39.64
CA ARG A 13 -26.84 -32.78 40.85
C ARG A 13 -25.48 -33.27 40.34
N GLY A 14 -24.39 -32.75 40.89
CA GLY A 14 -23.12 -33.47 40.96
C GLY A 14 -22.96 -34.06 42.36
N THR A 15 -22.45 -35.28 42.44
CA THR A 15 -21.90 -35.94 43.64
C THR A 15 -20.82 -36.90 43.11
N ALA A 16 -19.54 -36.63 43.37
CA ALA A 16 -18.74 -37.21 44.46
C ALA A 16 -18.44 -38.70 44.25
N ALA A 17 -17.31 -39.28 44.63
CA ALA A 17 -15.93 -38.92 44.94
C ALA A 17 -15.24 -40.29 45.15
N ALA A 18 -13.96 -40.39 44.78
CA ALA A 18 -12.93 -41.29 45.28
C ALA A 18 -13.28 -42.74 45.70
N PHE A 19 -12.67 -43.74 45.04
CA PHE A 19 -12.30 -45.01 45.68
C PHE A 19 -11.02 -45.58 45.04
N LEU A 20 -9.96 -45.55 45.86
CA LEU A 20 -8.80 -46.44 46.05
C LEU A 20 -7.97 -46.99 44.88
N ASP A 21 -6.65 -46.93 45.12
CA ASP A 21 -5.53 -47.53 44.40
C ASP A 21 -5.65 -49.04 44.18
N ASP A 22 -5.15 -49.51 43.03
CA ASP A 22 -4.58 -50.86 42.87
C ASP A 22 -3.30 -50.76 42.00
N PRO A 23 -2.14 -51.24 42.48
CA PRO A 23 -0.88 -51.17 41.76
C PRO A 23 -0.73 -52.39 40.84
N PHE A 24 -0.20 -52.16 39.64
CA PHE A 24 0.07 -53.15 38.58
C PHE A 24 -1.15 -53.65 37.78
N SER A 25 -1.40 -52.99 36.66
CA SER A 25 -1.70 -53.68 35.40
C SER A 25 -1.37 -52.79 34.20
N PHE A 26 -0.37 -53.23 33.44
CA PHE A 26 0.04 -52.65 32.16
C PHE A 26 -1.08 -52.85 31.11
N PRO A 27 -1.40 -51.83 30.29
CA PRO A 27 -2.11 -52.08 29.05
C PRO A 27 -1.19 -51.82 27.85
N ALA A 28 -1.09 -52.85 27.00
CA ALA A 28 -0.62 -52.74 25.63
C ALA A 28 -1.46 -51.68 24.89
N ALA A 29 -0.79 -50.64 24.38
CA ALA A 29 -1.42 -49.53 23.70
C ALA A 29 -1.47 -49.77 22.20
N ASP A 30 -2.59 -50.33 21.73
CA ASP A 30 -3.08 -50.15 20.36
C ASP A 30 -4.01 -48.92 20.31
N LEU A 31 -3.62 -47.96 19.48
CA LEU A 31 -4.38 -46.88 18.81
C LEU A 31 -5.61 -46.25 19.49
N PRO A 32 -5.63 -44.90 19.64
CA PRO A 32 -6.86 -44.13 19.56
C PRO A 32 -6.95 -43.35 18.25
N LEU A 33 -8.07 -43.61 17.58
CA LEU A 33 -8.71 -42.88 16.51
C LEU A 33 -8.91 -41.39 16.91
N LEU A 34 -8.09 -40.47 16.41
CA LEU A 34 -8.40 -39.04 16.49
C LEU A 34 -9.04 -38.56 15.19
N GLN A 35 -10.37 -38.45 15.22
CA GLN A 35 -11.13 -37.69 14.26
C GLN A 35 -10.81 -36.20 14.43
N THR A 36 -9.95 -35.66 13.57
CA THR A 36 -9.94 -34.23 13.25
C THR A 36 -10.34 -34.06 11.79
N LYS A 37 -11.40 -33.29 11.56
CA LYS A 37 -11.93 -32.95 10.22
C LYS A 37 -10.81 -32.30 9.39
N ARG A 38 -10.18 -33.06 8.51
CA ARG A 38 -9.35 -32.54 7.41
C ARG A 38 -10.25 -32.08 6.28
N GLY A 39 -10.22 -30.77 5.99
CA GLY A 39 -10.67 -30.24 4.72
C GLY A 39 -9.82 -30.84 3.59
N ARG A 40 -10.49 -31.46 2.61
CA ARG A 40 -9.85 -31.98 1.41
C ARG A 40 -9.45 -30.81 0.53
N CYS A 41 -8.15 -30.52 0.43
CA CYS A 41 -7.62 -29.77 -0.72
C CYS A 41 -7.01 -30.80 -1.67
N SER A 42 -7.72 -31.07 -2.76
CA SER A 42 -7.21 -31.81 -3.90
C SER A 42 -5.92 -31.15 -4.39
N SER A 43 -4.88 -31.95 -4.62
CA SER A 43 -3.72 -31.55 -5.41
C SER A 43 -4.18 -31.32 -6.85
N SER A 44 -4.54 -30.08 -7.18
CA SER A 44 -4.72 -29.67 -8.56
C SER A 44 -3.34 -29.51 -9.20
N ILE A 45 -2.97 -30.49 -10.02
CA ILE A 45 -1.81 -30.44 -10.93
C ILE A 45 -2.08 -29.50 -12.13
N VAL A 46 -3.13 -28.68 -12.06
CA VAL A 46 -3.60 -27.79 -13.14
C VAL A 46 -3.26 -26.32 -12.85
N ALA A 47 -2.18 -26.06 -12.10
CA ALA A 47 -1.66 -24.71 -11.85
C ALA A 47 -0.76 -24.18 -13.00
N ALA A 48 -0.71 -24.90 -14.13
CA ALA A 48 0.04 -24.48 -15.31
C ALA A 48 -0.84 -23.84 -16.42
N ASP A 49 -2.16 -23.78 -16.27
CA ASP A 49 -3.06 -23.40 -17.38
C ASP A 49 -4.11 -22.31 -17.05
N LEU A 50 -3.93 -21.57 -15.96
CA LEU A 50 -4.61 -20.29 -15.80
C LEU A 50 -3.68 -19.22 -16.37
N GLY A 51 -3.85 -18.94 -17.67
CA GLY A 51 -3.14 -17.97 -18.50
C GLY A 51 -3.07 -16.55 -17.92
N LEU A 52 -2.31 -16.40 -16.84
CA LEU A 52 -1.85 -15.15 -16.26
C LEU A 52 -0.32 -15.05 -16.36
N SER A 53 0.29 -15.81 -17.28
CA SER A 53 1.49 -15.35 -17.97
C SER A 53 1.06 -14.20 -18.87
N PHE A 54 0.81 -13.02 -18.29
CA PHE A 54 1.10 -11.82 -19.06
C PHE A 54 2.61 -11.85 -19.28
N PRO A 55 3.12 -11.95 -20.51
CA PRO A 55 4.42 -11.36 -20.77
C PRO A 55 4.19 -9.86 -20.65
N LEU A 56 4.12 -9.34 -19.41
CA LEU A 56 4.44 -7.95 -19.20
C LEU A 56 5.96 -7.87 -19.26
N GLU A 57 6.47 -8.08 -20.46
CA GLU A 57 7.78 -7.60 -20.87
C GLU A 57 7.63 -6.07 -20.83
N PHE A 58 7.74 -5.53 -19.61
CA PHE A 58 7.66 -4.10 -19.38
C PHE A 58 8.92 -3.52 -19.99
N ASP A 59 8.83 -3.09 -21.24
CA ASP A 59 9.92 -2.36 -21.86
C ASP A 59 9.96 -0.95 -21.27
N PRO A 60 10.97 -0.62 -20.44
CA PRO A 60 11.10 0.72 -19.88
C PRO A 60 11.23 1.81 -20.96
N VAL A 61 11.64 1.46 -22.18
CA VAL A 61 11.75 2.39 -23.31
C VAL A 61 10.37 2.74 -23.87
N GLU A 62 9.46 1.76 -23.99
CA GLU A 62 8.07 1.98 -24.42
C GLU A 62 7.31 2.87 -23.43
N ALA A 63 7.54 2.66 -22.13
CA ALA A 63 6.98 3.50 -21.07
C ALA A 63 7.48 4.95 -21.14
N LEU A 64 8.75 5.18 -21.48
CA LEU A 64 9.31 6.53 -21.68
C LEU A 64 8.75 7.19 -22.93
N HIS A 65 8.56 6.44 -24.01
CA HIS A 65 8.00 6.97 -25.26
C HIS A 65 6.54 7.41 -25.11
N LEU A 66 5.75 6.70 -24.29
CA LEU A 66 4.39 7.12 -23.92
C LEU A 66 4.35 8.45 -23.14
N ILE A 67 5.38 8.74 -22.35
CA ILE A 67 5.49 9.97 -21.55
C ILE A 67 6.02 11.14 -22.41
N PHE A 68 6.87 10.85 -23.39
CA PHE A 68 7.48 11.81 -24.30
C PHE A 68 7.29 11.41 -25.77
N PRO A 69 6.08 11.55 -26.33
CA PRO A 69 5.73 11.07 -27.68
C PRO A 69 6.42 11.85 -28.83
N GLY A 70 7.27 12.83 -28.52
CA GLY A 70 7.95 13.67 -29.51
C GLY A 70 9.46 13.45 -29.62
N GLU A 71 10.06 12.59 -28.79
CA GLU A 71 11.51 12.42 -28.75
C GLU A 71 11.99 11.10 -29.38
N ASP A 72 13.22 11.10 -29.89
CA ASP A 72 13.90 9.93 -30.42
C ASP A 72 14.09 8.85 -29.33
N PRO A 73 13.60 7.61 -29.55
CA PRO A 73 13.76 6.50 -28.61
C PRO A 73 15.21 6.19 -28.24
N GLN A 74 16.19 6.52 -29.09
CA GLN A 74 17.62 6.31 -28.78
C GLN A 74 18.10 7.24 -27.65
N VAL A 75 17.62 8.48 -27.61
CA VAL A 75 17.97 9.43 -26.54
C VAL A 75 17.40 8.94 -25.21
N LEU A 76 16.14 8.51 -25.22
CA LEU A 76 15.46 7.96 -24.04
C LEU A 76 16.19 6.71 -23.49
N GLN A 77 16.66 5.83 -24.38
CA GLN A 77 17.44 4.65 -24.01
C GLN A 77 18.79 5.01 -23.37
N ASN A 78 19.47 6.04 -23.87
CA ASN A 78 20.74 6.51 -23.30
C ASN A 78 20.57 7.06 -21.88
N TYR A 79 19.52 7.84 -21.63
CA TYR A 79 19.20 8.35 -20.29
C TYR A 79 18.76 7.25 -19.33
N LEU A 80 18.05 6.23 -19.83
CA LEU A 80 17.68 5.06 -19.04
C LEU A 80 18.90 4.22 -18.65
N GLN A 81 19.85 4.04 -19.57
CA GLN A 81 21.10 3.33 -19.28
C GLN A 81 21.98 4.11 -18.30
N ALA A 82 22.04 5.44 -18.44
CA ALA A 82 22.75 6.32 -17.53
C ALA A 82 22.13 6.35 -16.11
N SER A 83 20.81 6.15 -16.00
CA SER A 83 20.09 6.10 -14.72
C SER A 83 20.10 4.72 -14.05
N GLY A 84 20.83 3.75 -14.60
CA GLY A 84 20.88 2.39 -14.06
C GLY A 84 19.58 1.61 -14.22
N ASN A 85 18.84 1.83 -15.32
CA ASN A 85 17.53 1.25 -15.63
C ASN A 85 16.42 1.64 -14.64
N VAL A 86 16.60 2.75 -13.91
CA VAL A 86 15.57 3.30 -13.03
C VAL A 86 14.73 4.31 -13.82
N LEU A 87 13.49 3.95 -14.11
CA LEU A 87 12.56 4.73 -14.92
C LEU A 87 12.34 6.16 -14.38
N ASP A 88 12.10 6.30 -13.07
CA ASP A 88 11.85 7.61 -12.44
C ASP A 88 13.07 8.54 -12.50
N ALA A 89 14.28 7.98 -12.35
CA ALA A 89 15.52 8.73 -12.48
C ALA A 89 15.78 9.16 -13.93
N ALA A 90 15.47 8.30 -14.92
CA ALA A 90 15.55 8.64 -16.33
C ALA A 90 14.58 9.76 -16.72
N ILE A 91 13.33 9.69 -16.24
CA ILE A 91 12.30 10.72 -16.48
C ILE A 91 12.75 12.07 -15.91
N ARG A 92 13.31 12.09 -14.70
CA ARG A 92 13.78 13.32 -14.06
C ARG A 92 14.94 13.94 -14.83
N ALA A 93 15.99 13.15 -15.10
CA ALA A 93 17.17 13.61 -15.84
C ALA A 93 16.81 14.15 -17.24
N TYR A 94 15.88 13.49 -17.92
CA TYR A 94 15.43 13.93 -19.24
C TYR A 94 14.59 15.22 -19.19
N LYS A 95 13.76 15.40 -18.16
CA LYS A 95 13.04 16.67 -17.93
C LYS A 95 13.98 17.83 -17.63
N ASP A 96 15.04 17.58 -16.87
CA ASP A 96 16.05 18.58 -16.55
C ASP A 96 16.81 19.01 -17.82
N TYR A 97 17.19 18.06 -18.68
CA TYR A 97 17.76 18.35 -20.00
C TYR A 97 16.84 19.18 -20.91
N LEU A 98 15.54 18.86 -20.94
CA LEU A 98 14.56 19.67 -21.70
C LEU A 98 14.41 21.09 -21.15
N ALA A 99 14.52 21.26 -19.83
CA ALA A 99 14.49 22.58 -19.21
C ALA A 99 15.72 23.40 -19.61
N GLU A 100 16.92 22.80 -19.57
CA GLU A 100 18.18 23.46 -19.97
C GLU A 100 18.16 23.87 -21.45
N ARG A 101 17.74 22.97 -22.35
CA ARG A 101 17.61 23.24 -23.80
C ARG A 101 16.66 24.41 -24.12
N ASN A 102 15.57 24.53 -23.36
CA ASN A 102 14.59 25.60 -23.53
C ASN A 102 15.10 26.95 -22.99
N THR A 103 15.93 26.94 -21.94
CA THR A 103 16.52 28.18 -21.40
C THR A 103 17.60 28.78 -22.30
N GLU A 104 18.41 27.96 -22.96
CA GLU A 104 19.41 28.44 -23.93
C GLU A 104 18.74 29.06 -25.17
N SER A 105 17.63 28.49 -25.63
CA SER A 105 16.86 28.98 -26.76
C SER A 105 16.13 30.32 -26.49
N ALA A 106 15.82 30.62 -25.22
CA ALA A 106 15.21 31.90 -24.81
C ALA A 106 16.22 33.03 -24.64
N SER A 107 17.52 32.72 -24.50
CA SER A 107 18.57 33.73 -24.29
C SER A 107 19.02 34.45 -25.57
N ALA A 108 18.61 33.98 -26.75
CA ALA A 108 19.04 34.52 -28.04
C ALA A 108 18.09 35.55 -28.68
N ILE A 109 16.93 35.82 -28.07
CA ILE A 109 15.93 36.75 -28.61
C ILE A 109 15.54 37.73 -27.50
N ASN A 110 16.28 38.84 -27.37
CA ASN A 110 15.77 40.15 -26.93
C ASN A 110 16.90 41.17 -26.86
N HIS A 111 17.12 41.89 -27.97
CA HIS A 111 17.76 43.20 -27.91
C HIS A 111 17.19 44.12 -28.99
N VAL A 112 16.16 44.90 -28.64
CA VAL A 112 15.91 46.25 -29.18
C VAL A 112 15.19 47.06 -28.09
N PRO A 113 15.77 48.16 -27.57
CA PRO A 113 15.04 49.18 -26.83
C PRO A 113 14.62 50.34 -27.76
N SER A 114 13.43 50.88 -27.56
CA SER A 114 13.02 52.15 -28.17
C SER A 114 12.27 52.98 -27.14
N ASP A 115 12.83 54.17 -26.88
CA ASP A 115 12.40 55.17 -25.90
C ASP A 115 11.29 56.10 -26.42
N ASN A 116 10.77 56.93 -25.49
CA ASN A 116 10.07 58.23 -25.64
C ASN A 116 8.54 58.18 -25.82
N GLU A 117 7.68 59.06 -25.29
CA GLU A 117 7.80 60.25 -24.41
C GLU A 117 6.40 60.64 -23.86
N GLU A 118 6.38 61.66 -22.99
CA GLU A 118 5.30 62.22 -22.16
C GLU A 118 4.28 63.15 -22.86
N GLY A 119 3.23 63.52 -22.12
CA GLY A 119 2.41 64.74 -22.29
C GLY A 119 0.90 64.48 -22.45
N ASP A 120 -0.06 65.31 -22.05
CA ASP A 120 -0.21 66.44 -21.13
C ASP A 120 -1.75 66.65 -20.98
N SER A 121 -2.12 67.31 -19.88
CA SER A 121 -3.39 67.87 -19.37
C SER A 121 -4.58 68.20 -20.31
N ILE A 122 -5.82 68.05 -19.81
CA ILE A 122 -6.78 69.14 -19.46
C ILE A 122 -8.20 68.60 -19.15
N LEU A 123 -8.79 69.24 -18.14
CA LEU A 123 -10.13 69.17 -17.51
C LEU A 123 -11.34 69.18 -18.47
N SER A 124 -12.41 68.43 -18.14
CA SER A 124 -13.79 68.91 -18.33
C SER A 124 -14.79 68.18 -17.41
N GLU A 125 -15.80 68.94 -17.04
CA GLU A 125 -16.71 68.85 -15.90
C GLU A 125 -18.01 68.07 -16.21
N SER A 126 -18.67 67.61 -15.14
CA SER A 126 -20.08 67.18 -15.03
C SER A 126 -20.60 66.06 -15.94
N ASP A 127 -20.55 64.83 -15.41
CA ASP A 127 -21.73 63.96 -15.24
C ASP A 127 -21.25 62.64 -14.63
N VAL A 128 -21.56 62.40 -13.35
CA VAL A 128 -21.31 61.10 -12.72
C VAL A 128 -22.40 60.12 -13.16
N ASP A 129 -22.45 59.87 -14.47
CA ASP A 129 -22.92 58.59 -14.97
C ASP A 129 -21.88 57.58 -14.52
N LEU A 130 -22.27 56.65 -13.64
CA LEU A 130 -21.43 55.53 -13.24
C LEU A 130 -21.29 54.61 -14.45
N THR A 131 -20.45 55.03 -15.40
CA THR A 131 -20.03 54.24 -16.53
C THR A 131 -19.29 53.03 -16.02
N VAL A 132 -19.40 51.98 -16.81
CA VAL A 132 -19.10 50.58 -16.53
C VAL A 132 -17.62 50.30 -16.16
N GLU A 133 -16.79 51.33 -16.04
CA GLU A 133 -15.34 51.27 -15.86
C GLU A 133 -14.88 51.18 -14.39
N THR A 134 -15.78 51.30 -13.41
CA THR A 134 -15.43 51.27 -11.97
C THR A 134 -15.82 49.98 -11.24
N ILE A 135 -15.97 48.85 -11.95
CA ILE A 135 -16.37 47.58 -11.31
C ILE A 135 -15.17 46.98 -10.56
N PRO A 136 -15.20 46.93 -9.21
CA PRO A 136 -14.09 46.37 -8.45
C PRO A 136 -14.03 44.85 -8.61
N THR A 137 -12.83 44.29 -8.72
CA THR A 137 -12.64 42.83 -8.84
C THR A 137 -12.61 42.12 -7.48
N ASN A 138 -12.26 42.83 -6.41
CA ASN A 138 -12.03 42.27 -5.07
C ASN A 138 -13.02 42.80 -4.03
N CYS A 139 -13.30 42.01 -2.99
CA CYS A 139 -14.22 42.39 -1.91
C CYS A 139 -13.86 43.71 -1.20
N SER A 140 -12.57 44.04 -1.08
CA SER A 140 -12.13 45.32 -0.49
C SER A 140 -12.58 46.51 -1.34
N GLY A 141 -12.40 46.43 -2.66
CA GLY A 141 -12.81 47.50 -3.57
C GLY A 141 -14.32 47.70 -3.62
N TRP A 142 -15.12 46.63 -3.46
CA TRP A 142 -16.57 46.75 -3.29
C TRP A 142 -16.95 47.42 -1.98
N ALA A 143 -16.28 47.09 -0.87
CA ALA A 143 -16.53 47.71 0.43
C ALA A 143 -16.21 49.21 0.40
N GLU A 144 -15.08 49.59 -0.21
CA GLU A 144 -14.67 50.99 -0.37
C GLU A 144 -15.62 51.77 -1.29
N LEU A 145 -16.09 51.17 -2.39
CA LEU A 145 -17.09 51.77 -3.29
C LEU A 145 -18.41 52.03 -2.56
N ILE A 146 -18.88 51.06 -1.75
CA ILE A 146 -20.10 51.21 -0.94
C ILE A 146 -19.93 52.34 0.06
N VAL A 147 -18.83 52.37 0.81
CA VAL A 147 -18.60 53.43 1.81
C VAL A 147 -18.50 54.80 1.13
N LYS A 148 -17.78 54.90 0.01
CA LYS A 148 -17.64 56.15 -0.77
C LYS A 148 -18.98 56.66 -1.28
N GLU A 149 -19.80 55.79 -1.87
CA GLU A 149 -21.12 56.19 -2.39
C GLU A 149 -22.14 56.50 -1.31
N MET A 150 -22.16 55.76 -0.21
CA MET A 150 -23.06 56.05 0.92
C MET A 150 -22.65 57.34 1.65
N SER A 151 -21.35 57.62 1.77
CA SER A 151 -20.84 58.85 2.41
C SER A 151 -21.07 60.12 1.58
N SER A 152 -21.34 59.97 0.28
CA SER A 152 -21.61 61.07 -0.66
C SER A 152 -23.12 61.31 -0.89
N ALA A 153 -23.98 60.57 -0.18
CA ALA A 153 -25.43 60.69 -0.28
C ALA A 153 -25.96 61.91 0.48
N SER A 154 -26.87 62.67 -0.11
CA SER A 154 -27.48 63.84 0.54
C SER A 154 -28.57 63.46 1.55
N ASP A 155 -29.32 62.38 1.26
CA ASP A 155 -30.49 61.95 2.01
C ASP A 155 -30.56 60.42 2.13
N LEU A 156 -31.36 59.93 3.08
CA LEU A 156 -31.58 58.49 3.27
C LEU A 156 -32.20 57.81 2.03
N THR A 157 -33.07 58.51 1.32
CA THR A 157 -33.69 58.03 0.07
C THR A 157 -32.66 57.96 -1.07
N ASP A 158 -31.74 58.92 -1.14
CA ASP A 158 -30.62 58.92 -2.09
C ASP A 158 -29.64 57.78 -1.80
N ALA A 159 -29.24 57.58 -0.53
CA ALA A 159 -28.41 56.47 -0.09
C ALA A 159 -29.03 55.11 -0.45
N LYS A 160 -30.35 54.95 -0.26
CA LYS A 160 -31.08 53.73 -0.66
C LYS A 160 -31.02 53.49 -2.17
N ASN A 161 -31.21 54.53 -2.98
CA ASN A 161 -31.15 54.43 -4.43
C ASN A 161 -29.74 54.07 -4.92
N ARG A 162 -28.70 54.67 -4.32
CA ARG A 162 -27.29 54.34 -4.59
C ARG A 162 -26.97 52.90 -4.18
N ALA A 163 -27.45 52.43 -3.03
CA ALA A 163 -27.25 51.05 -2.58
C ALA A 163 -27.88 50.05 -3.55
N PHE A 164 -29.09 50.37 -4.04
CA PHE A 164 -29.76 49.55 -5.04
C PHE A 164 -28.99 49.49 -6.37
N LYS A 165 -28.41 50.62 -6.81
CA LYS A 165 -27.54 50.66 -7.99
C LYS A 165 -26.28 49.81 -7.81
N ILE A 166 -25.61 49.88 -6.65
CA ILE A 166 -24.40 49.09 -6.36
C ILE A 166 -24.72 47.59 -6.29
N LEU A 167 -25.82 47.20 -5.66
CA LEU A 167 -26.24 45.79 -5.61
C LEU A 167 -26.59 45.25 -7.00
N ASN A 168 -27.22 46.05 -7.85
CA ASN A 168 -27.50 45.67 -9.24
C ASN A 168 -26.20 45.57 -10.07
N LEU A 169 -25.22 46.45 -9.84
CA LEU A 169 -23.88 46.34 -10.44
C LEU A 169 -23.14 45.08 -9.95
N LEU A 170 -23.26 44.72 -8.67
CA LEU A 170 -22.70 43.50 -8.11
C LEU A 170 -23.33 42.27 -8.78
N GLU A 171 -24.66 42.22 -8.89
CA GLU A 171 -25.39 41.15 -9.56
C GLU A 171 -24.96 41.00 -11.03
N LYS A 172 -24.87 42.12 -11.76
CA LYS A 172 -24.37 42.14 -13.15
C LYS A 172 -22.91 41.70 -13.25
N SER A 173 -22.05 42.07 -12.29
CA SER A 173 -20.65 41.63 -12.27
C SER A 173 -20.52 40.13 -11.97
N ALA A 174 -21.35 39.59 -11.08
CA ALA A 174 -21.40 38.17 -10.75
C ALA A 174 -21.95 37.31 -11.91
N ALA A 175 -22.85 37.89 -12.71
CA ALA A 175 -23.32 37.31 -13.97
C ALA A 175 -22.27 37.39 -15.09
N ARG A 176 -21.40 38.41 -15.07
CA ARG A 176 -20.26 38.55 -16.00
C ARG A 176 -19.06 37.68 -15.66
N SER A 177 -18.90 37.24 -14.41
CA SER A 177 -17.99 36.13 -14.08
C SER A 177 -18.32 34.98 -15.01
N SER A 178 -17.42 34.75 -15.96
CA SER A 178 -17.74 34.06 -17.20
C SER A 178 -18.40 32.71 -16.89
N PRO A 179 -19.58 32.40 -17.45
CA PRO A 179 -20.15 31.07 -17.33
C PRO A 179 -19.16 29.99 -17.80
N ASP A 180 -18.24 30.35 -18.69
CA ASP A 180 -17.16 29.48 -19.13
C ASP A 180 -16.16 29.14 -18.01
N GLU A 181 -15.72 30.13 -17.22
CA GLU A 181 -14.81 29.92 -16.08
C GLU A 181 -15.45 29.04 -14.99
N LYS A 182 -16.70 29.32 -14.62
CA LYS A 182 -17.44 28.48 -13.66
C LYS A 182 -17.63 27.06 -14.20
N SER A 183 -17.90 26.90 -15.50
CA SER A 183 -18.00 25.58 -16.12
C SER A 183 -16.66 24.84 -16.14
N LYS A 184 -15.56 25.56 -16.37
CA LYS A 184 -14.20 25.03 -16.41
C LYS A 184 -13.75 24.56 -15.02
N LEU A 185 -13.94 25.39 -14.00
CA LEU A 185 -13.66 25.01 -12.60
C LEU A 185 -14.48 23.79 -12.16
N ASN A 186 -15.75 23.70 -12.57
CA ASN A 186 -16.58 22.52 -12.26
C ASN A 186 -16.09 21.24 -12.98
N LYS A 187 -15.63 21.36 -14.23
CA LYS A 187 -15.03 20.23 -14.98
C LYS A 187 -13.73 19.78 -14.30
N GLU A 188 -12.85 20.71 -13.94
CA GLU A 188 -11.61 20.43 -13.23
C GLU A 188 -11.87 19.76 -11.88
N HIS A 189 -12.80 20.30 -11.08
CA HIS A 189 -13.20 19.70 -9.81
C HIS A 189 -13.75 18.28 -9.97
N LYS A 190 -14.53 18.02 -11.03
CA LYS A 190 -15.03 16.67 -11.35
C LYS A 190 -13.89 15.70 -11.67
N ILE A 191 -12.90 16.13 -12.46
CA ILE A 191 -11.72 15.31 -12.79
C ILE A 191 -10.91 15.00 -11.54
N VAL A 192 -10.63 16.00 -10.70
CA VAL A 192 -9.89 15.81 -9.44
C VAL A 192 -10.61 14.84 -8.52
N LYS A 193 -11.95 14.96 -8.40
CA LYS A 193 -12.75 14.04 -7.60
C LYS A 193 -12.71 12.60 -8.12
N GLN A 194 -12.74 12.41 -9.44
CA GLN A 194 -12.60 11.09 -10.06
C GLN A 194 -11.21 10.50 -9.80
N MET A 195 -10.15 11.30 -9.99
CA MET A 195 -8.78 10.88 -9.74
C MET A 195 -8.55 10.48 -8.28
N LEU A 196 -9.10 11.26 -7.33
CA LEU A 196 -9.05 10.92 -5.90
C LEU A 196 -9.76 9.60 -5.60
N GLY A 197 -10.93 9.38 -6.20
CA GLY A 197 -11.68 8.13 -6.05
C GLY A 197 -10.90 6.92 -6.58
N PHE A 198 -10.24 7.06 -7.74
CA PHE A 198 -9.39 6.03 -8.31
C PHE A 198 -8.18 5.72 -7.42
N LEU A 199 -7.51 6.77 -6.91
CA LEU A 199 -6.34 6.60 -6.04
C LEU A 199 -6.71 5.92 -4.71
N LEU A 200 -7.87 6.26 -4.14
CA LEU A 200 -8.39 5.61 -2.95
C LEU A 200 -8.70 4.12 -3.20
N HIS A 201 -9.28 3.81 -4.36
CA HIS A 201 -9.55 2.43 -4.76
C HIS A 201 -8.25 1.63 -4.92
N GLN A 202 -7.25 2.18 -5.61
CA GLN A 202 -5.93 1.56 -5.75
C GLN A 202 -5.27 1.34 -4.39
N ASN A 203 -5.31 2.32 -3.49
CA ASN A 203 -4.79 2.17 -2.13
C ASN A 203 -5.47 1.01 -1.38
N GLY A 204 -6.78 0.84 -1.58
CA GLY A 204 -7.53 -0.30 -1.05
C GLY A 204 -7.07 -1.65 -1.64
N VAL A 205 -6.82 -1.72 -2.95
CA VAL A 205 -6.27 -2.91 -3.62
C VAL A 205 -4.87 -3.24 -3.07
N LEU A 206 -4.00 -2.23 -2.98
CA LEU A 206 -2.65 -2.35 -2.43
C LEU A 206 -2.65 -2.85 -0.99
N LYS A 207 -3.51 -2.30 -0.12
CA LYS A 207 -3.65 -2.77 1.27
C LYS A 207 -4.09 -4.23 1.36
N ARG A 208 -5.03 -4.66 0.50
CA ARG A 208 -5.45 -6.07 0.43
C ARG A 208 -4.32 -6.97 -0.05
N ALA A 209 -3.62 -6.57 -1.11
CA ALA A 209 -2.48 -7.32 -1.64
C ALA A 209 -1.36 -7.44 -0.60
N PHE A 210 -1.05 -6.35 0.08
CA PHE A 210 -0.08 -6.32 1.18
C PHE A 210 -0.47 -7.27 2.30
N LEU A 211 -1.72 -7.24 2.75
CA LEU A 211 -2.19 -8.14 3.82
C LEU A 211 -2.08 -9.62 3.42
N ILE A 212 -2.41 -9.95 2.17
CA ILE A 212 -2.27 -11.31 1.64
C ILE A 212 -0.80 -11.74 1.65
N GLN A 213 0.11 -10.89 1.16
CA GLN A 213 1.54 -11.19 1.16
C GLN A 213 2.10 -11.30 2.58
N HIS A 214 1.68 -10.42 3.48
CA HIS A 214 2.08 -10.45 4.88
C HIS A 214 1.65 -11.77 5.56
N ASN A 215 0.41 -12.21 5.35
CA ASN A 215 -0.07 -13.47 5.90
C ASN A 215 0.71 -14.67 5.34
N ARG A 216 0.96 -14.70 4.02
CA ARG A 216 1.79 -15.76 3.41
C ARG A 216 3.19 -15.80 4.01
N LEU A 217 3.82 -14.63 4.18
CA LEU A 217 5.15 -14.54 4.78
C LEU A 217 5.15 -15.06 6.22
N LYS A 218 4.11 -14.72 6.99
CA LYS A 218 3.94 -15.21 8.35
C LYS A 218 3.78 -16.74 8.40
N GLU A 219 2.96 -17.31 7.52
CA GLU A 219 2.79 -18.76 7.38
C GLU A 219 4.12 -19.45 7.03
N TYR A 220 4.95 -18.85 6.14
CA TYR A 220 6.28 -19.37 5.85
C TYR A 220 7.20 -19.35 7.06
N GLN A 221 7.17 -18.28 7.86
CA GLN A 221 7.97 -18.18 9.08
C GLN A 221 7.57 -19.27 10.10
N GLU A 222 6.27 -19.50 10.27
CA GLU A 222 5.73 -20.56 11.13
C GLU A 222 6.18 -21.96 10.64
N MET A 223 6.06 -22.24 9.33
CA MET A 223 6.55 -23.50 8.75
C MET A 223 8.06 -23.71 8.94
N VAL A 224 8.87 -22.66 8.83
CA VAL A 224 10.32 -22.74 9.09
C VAL A 224 10.58 -23.11 10.55
N GLN A 225 9.82 -22.54 11.48
CA GLN A 225 9.92 -22.88 12.90
C GLN A 225 9.51 -24.34 13.16
N GLU A 226 8.39 -24.80 12.61
CA GLU A 226 7.96 -26.20 12.73
C GLU A 226 9.00 -27.17 12.14
N ARG A 227 9.55 -26.85 10.97
CA ARG A 227 10.62 -27.64 10.35
C ARG A 227 11.85 -27.74 11.25
N SER A 228 12.21 -26.66 11.92
CA SER A 228 13.33 -26.68 12.87
C SER A 228 13.05 -27.61 14.07
N GLN A 229 11.81 -27.66 14.57
CA GLN A 229 11.40 -28.57 15.63
C GLN A 229 11.46 -30.04 15.17
N PHE A 230 10.98 -30.34 13.95
CA PHE A 230 11.07 -31.68 13.38
C PHE A 230 12.52 -32.14 13.20
N ASN A 231 13.40 -31.25 12.72
CA ASN A 231 14.82 -31.57 12.59
C ASN A 231 15.45 -31.94 13.95
N GLN A 232 15.13 -31.20 15.02
CA GLN A 232 15.62 -31.55 16.37
C GLN A 232 15.14 -32.94 16.82
N ILE A 233 13.91 -33.32 16.50
CA ILE A 233 13.38 -34.65 16.81
C ILE A 233 14.08 -35.73 15.98
N LEU A 234 14.28 -35.49 14.68
CA LEU A 234 15.02 -36.40 13.80
C LEU A 234 16.45 -36.62 14.30
N GLU A 235 17.15 -35.57 14.73
CA GLU A 235 18.49 -35.68 15.30
C GLU A 235 18.50 -36.53 16.57
N LYS A 236 17.49 -36.42 17.43
CA LYS A 236 17.35 -37.27 18.63
C LYS A 236 17.22 -38.74 18.24
N TYR A 237 16.35 -39.08 17.29
CA TYR A 237 16.20 -40.45 16.81
C TYR A 237 17.44 -40.97 16.10
N GLN A 238 18.09 -40.15 15.28
CA GLN A 238 19.34 -40.53 14.61
C GLN A 238 20.45 -40.86 15.62
N LYS A 239 20.57 -40.08 16.71
CA LYS A 239 21.50 -40.39 17.81
C LYS A 239 21.15 -41.69 18.51
N GLN A 240 19.87 -41.96 18.75
CA GLN A 240 19.43 -43.20 19.38
C GLN A 240 19.73 -44.43 18.51
N ILE A 241 19.52 -44.33 17.21
CA ILE A 241 19.85 -45.41 16.25
C ILE A 241 21.35 -45.70 16.28
N LYS A 242 22.20 -44.67 16.15
CA LYS A 242 23.66 -44.85 16.23
C LYS A 242 24.10 -45.50 17.54
N ALA A 243 23.55 -45.06 18.68
CA ALA A 243 23.87 -45.66 19.97
C ALA A 243 23.44 -47.14 20.08
N LEU A 244 22.33 -47.53 19.43
CA LEU A 244 21.90 -48.93 19.38
C LEU A 244 22.77 -49.76 18.41
N GLU A 245 23.18 -49.19 17.28
CA GLU A 245 24.11 -49.81 16.33
C GLU A 245 25.46 -50.07 16.99
N GLU A 246 26.02 -49.10 17.72
CA GLU A 246 27.27 -49.26 18.48
C GLU A 246 27.17 -50.39 19.51
N LYS A 247 26.06 -50.46 20.25
CA LYS A 247 25.80 -51.56 21.20
C LYS A 247 25.70 -52.91 20.52
N ASN A 248 24.98 -52.98 19.39
CA ASN A 248 24.83 -54.23 18.63
C ASN A 248 26.17 -54.70 18.07
N ASN A 249 26.98 -53.79 17.53
CA ASN A 249 28.32 -54.10 17.05
C ASN A 249 29.23 -54.61 18.18
N ALA A 250 29.18 -53.99 19.36
CA ALA A 250 29.93 -54.46 20.54
C ALA A 250 29.49 -55.87 20.96
N LEU A 251 28.18 -56.13 21.02
CA LEU A 251 27.64 -57.45 21.33
C LEU A 251 28.06 -58.49 20.29
N SER A 252 27.98 -58.15 19.00
CA SER A 252 28.39 -59.04 17.90
C SER A 252 29.89 -59.37 17.99
N PHE A 253 30.74 -58.39 18.31
CA PHE A 253 32.16 -58.58 18.54
C PHE A 253 32.43 -59.53 19.73
N HIS A 254 31.74 -59.35 20.85
CA HIS A 254 31.85 -60.25 22.00
C HIS A 254 31.37 -61.67 21.68
N LEU A 255 30.27 -61.83 20.94
CA LEU A 255 29.76 -63.13 20.49
C LEU A 255 30.76 -63.83 19.57
N GLN A 256 31.34 -63.10 18.62
CA GLN A 256 32.37 -63.63 17.73
C GLN A 256 33.59 -64.11 18.52
N ASN A 257 34.07 -63.33 19.49
CA ASN A 257 35.20 -63.72 20.35
C ASN A 257 34.86 -64.95 21.20
N ALA A 258 33.67 -65.00 21.81
CA ALA A 258 33.23 -66.16 22.59
C ALA A 258 33.15 -67.44 21.74
N ASN A 259 32.69 -67.33 20.48
CA ASN A 259 32.66 -68.45 19.54
C ASN A 259 34.06 -68.89 19.08
N GLN A 260 34.97 -67.94 18.83
CA GLN A 260 36.37 -68.25 18.51
C GLN A 260 37.05 -68.98 19.68
N CYS A 261 36.87 -68.48 20.91
CA CYS A 261 37.32 -69.15 22.12
C CYS A 261 36.69 -70.55 22.26
N ARG A 262 35.38 -70.68 22.06
CA ARG A 262 34.70 -72.00 22.10
C ARG A 262 35.34 -72.98 21.11
N ASN A 263 35.67 -72.54 19.89
CA ASN A 263 36.25 -73.41 18.87
C ASN A 263 37.67 -73.90 19.22
N THR A 264 38.46 -73.12 19.97
CA THR A 264 39.78 -73.57 20.46
C THR A 264 39.69 -74.52 21.65
N TYR A 265 38.61 -74.47 22.44
CA TYR A 265 38.40 -75.39 23.57
C TYR A 265 37.88 -76.78 23.15
N TRP A 266 37.14 -76.92 22.04
CA TRP A 266 36.69 -78.24 21.54
C TRP A 266 37.73 -78.97 20.68
N HIS A 267 38.79 -78.29 20.24
CA HIS A 267 39.93 -78.91 19.53
C HIS A 267 41.08 -79.36 20.45
N ARG A 268 40.95 -79.19 21.78
CA ARG A 268 41.80 -79.90 22.75
C ARG A 268 41.04 -81.12 23.25
N ASN A 269 41.36 -82.28 22.70
CA ASN A 269 40.96 -83.57 23.26
C ASN A 269 41.39 -83.64 24.74
N PRO A 270 40.50 -83.90 25.70
CA PRO A 270 40.86 -84.07 27.10
C PRO A 270 41.34 -85.50 27.39
N ASP A 271 42.13 -86.08 26.49
CA ASP A 271 42.72 -87.42 26.65
C ASP A 271 44.20 -87.38 26.21
N VAL A 272 45.01 -86.72 27.04
CA VAL A 272 46.43 -87.07 27.20
C VAL A 272 46.76 -86.80 28.66
N PHE A 273 46.58 -87.81 29.51
CA PHE A 273 47.52 -88.34 30.52
C PHE A 273 46.84 -89.48 31.27
#